data_AF-A0A2N5H4Z4-F1
#
_entry.id   AF-A0A2N5H4Z4-F1
#
_cell.length_a   1.000
_cell.length_b   1.000
_cell.length_c   1.000
_cell.angle_alpha   90.00
_cell.angle_beta   90.00
_cell.angle_gamma   90.00
#
_symmetry.space_group_name_H-M   'P 1'
#
loop_
_entity.id
_entity.type
_entity.pdbx_description
1 polymer ?
#
loop_
_entity_poly.entity_id
_entity_poly.type
_entity_poly.pdbx_seq_one_letter_code
_entity_poly.pdbx_strand_id
1 'polypeptide(L)'
;MLAETLDKLIQEEIDKGIEEYKKDYLKTSNELKRYKSGYEEKVKEVKSLMALKDQMNEFKTFQDLINQNNIEYIVSHLNLEQQEIDFNGMDADRIPVWFKLLCTYYRDKERLFTLMDMLNIEYPIWAKSFKMPFDYGKEELDLVFNHMGKMYVCNGQIFSGNMGFYYTYQNRYKGELKLLFNRESYVEIPWNLLLQNPLLTTDEYFSKIIKVLQDKSSHSEYFFMIQNYQELTDDQINMMVEQLPTTHFYDYHTNFLSKNKGIFKIRKDLAVKFKDRIRNNHYSEFHYLNYPVDMQKEFVLNESDRHSRYGFELVQSMDISNKEKVQLLSEIALKLLGSIDDE
;
A
#
# COMPACT_ATOMS: atom_id res chain seq x y z
N MET A 1 2.01 -108.92 -30.41
CA MET A 1 1.51 -108.00 -31.46
C MET A 1 0.22 -107.29 -31.10
N LEU A 2 -0.98 -107.90 -31.08
CA LEU A 2 -2.23 -107.16 -30.80
C LEU A 2 -2.33 -106.57 -29.37
N ALA A 3 -1.83 -107.29 -28.36
CA ALA A 3 -1.80 -106.80 -26.97
C ALA A 3 -0.80 -105.64 -26.76
N GLU A 4 0.39 -105.73 -27.37
CA GLU A 4 1.42 -104.68 -27.29
C GLU A 4 0.99 -103.38 -27.96
N THR A 5 0.24 -103.46 -29.06
CA THR A 5 -0.30 -102.26 -29.74
C THR A 5 -1.39 -101.58 -28.91
N LEU A 6 -2.22 -102.35 -28.21
CA LEU A 6 -3.27 -101.82 -27.34
C LEU A 6 -2.68 -101.15 -26.09
N ASP A 7 -1.71 -101.78 -25.44
CA ASP A 7 -1.00 -101.20 -24.29
C ASP A 7 -0.30 -99.89 -24.67
N LYS A 8 0.26 -99.82 -25.87
CA LYS A 8 0.91 -98.60 -26.37
C LYS A 8 -0.09 -97.45 -26.60
N LEU A 9 -1.27 -97.73 -27.15
CA LEU A 9 -2.34 -96.74 -27.32
C LEU A 9 -2.92 -96.26 -25.98
N ILE A 10 -3.08 -97.17 -25.01
CA ILE A 10 -3.50 -96.82 -23.65
C ILE A 10 -2.44 -95.92 -23.01
N GLN A 11 -1.15 -96.24 -23.14
CA GLN A 11 -0.07 -95.42 -22.59
C GLN A 11 -0.02 -94.03 -23.25
N GLU A 12 -0.19 -93.92 -24.57
CA GLU A 12 -0.24 -92.62 -25.28
C GLU A 12 -1.42 -91.74 -24.82
N GLU A 13 -2.58 -92.33 -24.55
CA GLU A 13 -3.74 -91.59 -24.04
C GLU A 13 -3.56 -91.17 -22.57
N ILE A 14 -2.95 -92.03 -21.74
CA ILE A 14 -2.54 -91.69 -20.38
C ILE A 14 -1.54 -90.53 -20.39
N ASP A 15 -0.51 -90.60 -21.25
CA ASP A 15 0.52 -89.58 -21.36
C ASP A 15 -0.06 -88.24 -21.84
N LYS A 16 -1.00 -88.26 -22.79
CA LYS A 16 -1.77 -87.06 -23.20
C LYS A 16 -2.55 -86.47 -22.03
N GLY A 17 -3.29 -87.31 -21.29
CA GLY A 17 -4.05 -86.86 -20.13
C GLY A 17 -3.14 -86.22 -19.08
N ILE A 18 -1.98 -86.83 -18.81
CA ILE A 18 -0.97 -86.29 -17.88
C ILE A 18 -0.46 -84.92 -18.35
N GLU A 19 -0.16 -84.75 -19.64
CA GLU A 19 0.32 -83.47 -20.18
C GLU A 19 -0.75 -82.37 -20.17
N GLU A 20 -2.01 -82.70 -20.44
CA GLU A 20 -3.13 -81.75 -20.29
C GLU A 20 -3.28 -81.30 -18.84
N TYR A 21 -3.27 -82.24 -17.88
CA TYR A 21 -3.32 -81.91 -16.45
C TYR A 21 -2.14 -81.05 -16.00
N LYS A 22 -0.92 -81.34 -16.48
CA LYS A 22 0.26 -80.52 -16.19
C LYS A 22 0.09 -79.10 -16.73
N LYS A 23 -0.43 -78.94 -17.94
CA LYS A 23 -0.65 -77.64 -18.56
C LYS A 23 -1.69 -76.81 -17.79
N ASP A 24 -2.79 -77.43 -17.39
CA ASP A 24 -3.84 -76.78 -16.60
C ASP A 24 -3.36 -76.42 -15.20
N TYR A 25 -2.58 -77.30 -14.57
CA TYR A 25 -1.94 -77.01 -13.29
C TYR A 25 -0.97 -75.82 -13.41
N LEU A 26 -0.15 -75.77 -14.46
CA LEU A 26 0.80 -74.68 -14.69
C LEU A 26 0.08 -73.35 -14.91
N LYS A 27 -1.00 -73.36 -15.72
CA LYS A 27 -1.85 -72.19 -15.96
C LYS A 27 -2.45 -71.68 -14.65
N THR A 28 -3.07 -72.57 -13.87
CA THR A 28 -3.71 -72.23 -12.59
C THR A 28 -2.69 -71.71 -11.57
N SER A 29 -1.51 -72.32 -11.50
CA SER A 29 -0.41 -71.89 -10.63
C SER A 29 0.09 -70.49 -10.98
N ASN A 30 0.22 -70.19 -12.28
CA ASN A 30 0.62 -68.87 -12.75
C ASN A 30 -0.46 -67.81 -12.46
N GLU A 31 -1.74 -68.13 -12.67
CA GLU A 31 -2.86 -67.25 -12.31
C GLU A 31 -2.87 -66.98 -10.80
N LEU A 32 -2.70 -68.01 -9.96
CA LEU A 32 -2.63 -67.86 -8.51
C LEU A 32 -1.48 -66.95 -8.07
N LYS A 33 -0.28 -67.11 -8.65
CA LYS A 33 0.86 -66.21 -8.40
C LYS A 33 0.53 -64.77 -8.77
N ARG A 34 -0.12 -64.55 -9.92
CA ARG A 34 -0.55 -63.21 -10.35
C ARG A 34 -1.56 -62.61 -9.37
N TYR A 35 -2.57 -63.38 -8.94
CA TYR A 35 -3.55 -62.92 -7.97
C TYR A 35 -2.92 -62.60 -6.62
N LYS A 36 -1.97 -63.43 -6.15
CA LYS A 36 -1.26 -63.18 -4.89
C LYS A 36 -0.45 -61.88 -4.95
N SER A 37 0.29 -61.65 -6.04
CA SER A 37 1.03 -60.39 -6.22
C SER A 37 0.09 -59.18 -6.26
N GLY A 38 -1.04 -59.27 -6.98
CA GLY A 38 -2.03 -58.19 -7.03
C GLY A 38 -2.69 -57.91 -5.68
N TYR A 39 -2.96 -58.96 -4.89
CA TYR A 39 -3.46 -58.82 -3.52
C TYR A 39 -2.45 -58.11 -2.61
N GLU A 40 -1.18 -58.50 -2.67
CA GLU A 40 -0.11 -57.87 -1.88
C GLU A 40 0.07 -56.38 -2.22
N GLU A 41 -0.05 -56.00 -3.50
CA GLU A 41 -0.03 -54.61 -3.95
C GLU A 41 -1.23 -53.83 -3.41
N LYS A 42 -2.44 -54.39 -3.50
CA LYS A 42 -3.65 -53.77 -2.95
C LYS A 42 -3.60 -53.60 -1.43
N VAL A 43 -3.02 -54.56 -0.70
CA VAL A 43 -2.81 -54.44 0.75
C VAL A 43 -1.88 -53.27 1.08
N LYS A 44 -0.82 -53.04 0.29
CA LYS A 44 0.08 -51.88 0.47
C LYS A 44 -0.66 -50.56 0.19
N GLU A 45 -1.43 -50.50 -0.88
CA GLU A 45 -2.24 -49.33 -1.24
C GLU A 45 -3.27 -48.99 -0.15
N VAL A 46 -3.96 -49.99 0.40
CA VAL A 46 -4.92 -49.77 1.49
C VAL A 46 -4.21 -49.21 2.73
N LYS A 47 -3.02 -49.72 3.08
CA LYS A 47 -2.25 -49.21 4.22
C LYS A 47 -1.81 -47.76 4.01
N SER A 48 -1.34 -47.38 2.82
CA SER A 48 -0.95 -46.00 2.54
C SER A 48 -2.14 -45.04 2.58
N LEU A 49 -3.31 -45.46 2.06
CA LEU A 49 -4.53 -44.68 2.13
C LEU A 49 -5.05 -44.51 3.57
N MET A 50 -4.93 -45.54 4.42
CA MET A 50 -5.27 -45.40 5.84
C MET A 50 -4.36 -44.38 6.54
N ALA A 51 -3.05 -44.44 6.32
CA ALA A 51 -2.11 -43.47 6.89
C ALA A 51 -2.42 -42.03 6.45
N LEU A 52 -2.75 -41.83 5.17
CA LEU A 52 -3.16 -40.52 4.66
C LEU A 52 -4.47 -40.04 5.32
N LYS A 53 -5.45 -40.94 5.48
CA LYS A 53 -6.71 -40.63 6.18
C LYS A 53 -6.46 -40.19 7.62
N ASP A 54 -5.56 -40.86 8.33
CA ASP A 54 -5.21 -40.49 9.71
C ASP A 54 -4.54 -39.11 9.76
N GLN A 55 -3.61 -38.82 8.86
CA GLN A 55 -3.01 -37.48 8.71
C GLN A 55 -4.05 -36.40 8.41
N MET A 56 -5.04 -36.67 7.56
CA MET A 56 -6.13 -35.73 7.27
C MET A 56 -7.02 -35.49 8.49
N ASN A 57 -7.25 -36.50 9.32
CA ASN A 57 -8.01 -36.34 10.56
C ASN A 57 -7.26 -35.50 11.60
N GLU A 58 -5.95 -35.69 11.72
CA GLU A 58 -5.09 -34.85 12.57
C GLU A 58 -5.08 -33.40 12.08
N PHE A 59 -4.92 -33.18 10.77
CA PHE A 59 -4.99 -31.85 10.17
C PHE A 59 -6.34 -31.19 10.44
N LYS A 60 -7.45 -31.92 10.30
CA LYS A 60 -8.78 -31.41 10.61
C LYS A 60 -8.92 -30.98 12.08
N THR A 61 -8.35 -31.78 12.99
CA THR A 61 -8.32 -31.44 14.42
C THR A 61 -7.54 -30.15 14.66
N PHE A 62 -6.40 -29.97 13.98
CA PHE A 62 -5.61 -28.73 14.04
C PHE A 62 -6.37 -27.54 13.44
N GLN A 63 -7.01 -27.75 12.28
CA GLN A 63 -7.83 -26.75 11.60
C GLN A 63 -8.96 -26.23 12.50
N ASP A 64 -9.65 -27.12 13.23
CA ASP A 64 -10.74 -26.77 14.14
C ASP A 64 -10.29 -25.92 15.35
N LEU A 65 -8.99 -25.92 15.68
CA LEU A 65 -8.43 -25.05 16.72
C LEU A 65 -8.21 -23.62 16.23
N ILE A 66 -8.20 -23.39 14.92
CA ILE A 66 -7.92 -22.09 14.31
C ILE A 66 -9.23 -21.39 13.98
N ASN A 67 -9.33 -20.13 14.40
CA ASN A 67 -10.52 -19.31 14.19
C ASN A 67 -10.13 -17.83 14.08
N GLN A 68 -11.14 -16.96 13.90
CA GLN A 68 -10.94 -15.52 13.74
C GLN A 68 -10.19 -14.88 14.92
N ASN A 69 -10.23 -15.45 16.13
CA ASN A 69 -9.59 -14.86 17.31
C ASN A 69 -8.08 -15.17 17.42
N ASN A 70 -7.58 -16.20 16.71
CA ASN A 70 -6.18 -16.61 16.81
C ASN A 70 -5.43 -16.65 15.47
N ILE A 71 -6.14 -16.52 14.34
CA ILE A 71 -5.49 -16.53 13.02
C ILE A 71 -4.47 -15.40 12.88
N GLU A 72 -4.72 -14.20 13.43
CA GLU A 72 -3.76 -13.09 13.33
C GLU A 72 -2.40 -13.47 13.92
N TYR A 73 -2.40 -14.13 15.07
CA TYR A 73 -1.19 -14.63 15.70
C TYR A 73 -0.48 -15.69 14.85
N ILE A 74 -1.24 -16.60 14.22
CA ILE A 74 -0.64 -17.64 13.37
C ILE A 74 0.01 -17.01 12.13
N VAL A 75 -0.73 -16.11 11.46
CA VAL A 75 -0.25 -15.44 10.25
C VAL A 75 0.96 -14.57 10.54
N SER A 76 1.04 -13.92 11.71
CA SER A 76 2.18 -13.08 12.07
C SER A 76 3.50 -13.85 12.22
N HIS A 77 3.44 -15.16 12.43
CA HIS A 77 4.62 -16.04 12.49
C HIS A 77 4.96 -16.65 11.13
N LEU A 78 4.14 -16.42 10.12
CA LEU A 78 4.48 -16.75 8.75
C LEU A 78 5.37 -15.65 8.19
N ASN A 79 6.41 -16.05 7.45
CA ASN A 79 7.30 -15.12 6.75
C ASN A 79 6.59 -14.55 5.51
N LEU A 80 5.49 -13.84 5.74
CA LEU A 80 4.75 -13.05 4.76
C LEU A 80 5.17 -11.59 4.86
N GLU A 81 5.14 -10.91 3.72
CA GLU A 81 5.51 -9.50 3.64
C GLU A 81 4.43 -8.64 4.30
N GLN A 82 4.84 -7.92 5.35
CA GLN A 82 3.99 -7.02 6.13
C GLN A 82 4.11 -5.60 5.58
N GLN A 83 2.97 -4.95 5.42
CA GLN A 83 2.90 -3.52 5.17
C GLN A 83 2.25 -2.80 6.36
N GLU A 84 2.78 -1.63 6.70
CA GLU A 84 2.28 -0.83 7.82
C GLU A 84 0.94 -0.19 7.43
N ILE A 85 -0.15 -0.68 8.02
CA ILE A 85 -1.48 -0.11 7.92
C ILE A 85 -2.00 0.16 9.32
N ASP A 86 -2.35 1.41 9.59
CA ASP A 86 -2.98 1.79 10.84
C ASP A 86 -4.48 1.48 10.79
N PHE A 87 -4.90 0.50 11.60
CA PHE A 87 -6.31 0.15 11.78
C PHE A 87 -6.93 0.81 13.01
N ASN A 88 -6.17 1.58 13.79
CA ASN A 88 -6.73 2.36 14.87
C ASN A 88 -7.56 3.52 14.29
N GLY A 89 -8.48 4.07 15.08
CA GLY A 89 -9.29 5.22 14.70
C GLY A 89 -10.78 4.89 14.57
N MET A 90 -11.46 5.60 13.67
CA MET A 90 -12.91 5.54 13.57
C MET A 90 -13.39 4.21 12.97
N ASP A 91 -14.43 3.63 13.56
CA ASP A 91 -15.04 2.36 13.14
C ASP A 91 -14.05 1.16 13.08
N ALA A 92 -12.94 1.24 13.81
CA ALA A 92 -11.90 0.20 13.85
C ALA A 92 -12.43 -1.16 14.34
N ASP A 93 -13.41 -1.15 15.23
CA ASP A 93 -14.10 -2.31 15.79
C ASP A 93 -14.95 -3.05 14.75
N ARG A 94 -15.35 -2.37 13.67
CA ARG A 94 -16.15 -2.95 12.58
C ARG A 94 -15.30 -3.70 11.57
N ILE A 95 -13.99 -3.52 11.58
CA ILE A 95 -13.09 -4.11 10.59
C ILE A 95 -12.86 -5.59 10.97
N PRO A 96 -13.29 -6.54 10.13
CA PRO A 96 -13.10 -7.95 10.42
C PRO A 96 -11.63 -8.35 10.25
N VAL A 97 -11.22 -9.37 11.01
CA VAL A 97 -9.85 -9.89 11.02
C VAL A 97 -9.35 -10.25 9.62
N TRP A 98 -10.16 -10.91 8.79
CA TRP A 98 -9.76 -11.25 7.42
C TRP A 98 -9.37 -10.00 6.59
N PHE A 99 -10.04 -8.87 6.79
CA PHE A 99 -9.72 -7.64 6.06
C PHE A 99 -8.46 -6.98 6.61
N LYS A 100 -8.25 -7.02 7.93
CA LYS A 100 -6.99 -6.57 8.55
C LYS A 100 -5.82 -7.38 8.01
N LEU A 101 -5.95 -8.70 7.95
CA LEU A 101 -4.95 -9.60 7.38
C LEU A 101 -4.71 -9.31 5.89
N LEU A 102 -5.78 -9.19 5.09
CA LEU A 102 -5.67 -8.88 3.66
C LEU A 102 -4.92 -7.56 3.42
N CYS A 103 -5.28 -6.53 4.19
CA CYS A 103 -4.63 -5.23 4.11
C CYS A 103 -3.22 -5.24 4.71
N THR A 104 -2.87 -6.09 5.67
CA THR A 104 -1.51 -6.14 6.26
C THR A 104 -0.55 -6.97 5.40
N TYR A 105 -1.05 -7.99 4.72
CA TYR A 105 -0.26 -8.94 3.93
C TYR A 105 -0.61 -8.88 2.43
N TYR A 106 -0.98 -7.69 1.94
CA TYR A 106 -1.57 -7.52 0.60
C TYR A 106 -0.67 -8.02 -0.53
N ARG A 107 0.65 -7.85 -0.39
CA ARG A 107 1.65 -8.33 -1.38
C ARG A 107 1.66 -9.86 -1.51
N ASP A 108 1.32 -10.57 -0.44
CA ASP A 108 1.23 -12.03 -0.37
C ASP A 108 -0.25 -12.53 -0.38
N LYS A 109 -1.21 -11.73 -0.86
CA LYS A 109 -2.65 -12.02 -0.72
C LYS A 109 -3.09 -13.40 -1.23
N GLU A 110 -2.50 -13.92 -2.29
CA GLU A 110 -2.82 -15.27 -2.81
C GLU A 110 -2.44 -16.38 -1.82
N ARG A 111 -1.28 -16.25 -1.16
CA ARG A 111 -0.83 -17.16 -0.10
C ARG A 111 -1.72 -17.03 1.12
N LEU A 112 -2.11 -15.79 1.48
CA LEU A 112 -3.05 -15.54 2.56
C LEU A 112 -4.42 -16.18 2.30
N PHE A 113 -5.00 -16.02 1.11
CA PHE A 113 -6.27 -16.67 0.76
C PHE A 113 -6.18 -18.19 0.77
N THR A 114 -5.08 -18.75 0.26
CA THR A 114 -4.83 -20.20 0.33
C THR A 114 -4.81 -20.68 1.78
N LEU A 115 -4.14 -19.95 2.66
CA LEU A 115 -4.10 -20.25 4.09
C LEU A 115 -5.48 -20.14 4.73
N MET A 116 -6.23 -19.07 4.47
CA MET A 116 -7.59 -18.90 4.99
C MET A 116 -8.53 -20.01 4.51
N ASP A 117 -8.43 -20.42 3.24
CA ASP A 117 -9.18 -21.54 2.67
C ASP A 117 -8.81 -22.87 3.36
N MET A 118 -7.51 -23.12 3.55
CA MET A 118 -7.02 -24.31 4.27
C MET A 118 -7.47 -24.35 5.73
N LEU A 119 -7.63 -23.18 6.36
CA LEU A 119 -8.01 -23.04 7.76
C LEU A 119 -9.51 -22.81 7.97
N ASN A 120 -10.31 -22.88 6.89
CA ASN A 120 -11.75 -22.62 6.90
C ASN A 120 -12.14 -21.28 7.55
N ILE A 121 -11.36 -20.24 7.26
CA ILE A 121 -11.58 -18.88 7.73
C ILE A 121 -12.47 -18.18 6.72
N GLU A 122 -13.66 -17.79 7.16
CA GLU A 122 -14.63 -17.14 6.28
C GLU A 122 -14.22 -15.71 5.91
N TYR A 123 -14.39 -15.39 4.63
CA TYR A 123 -14.25 -14.05 4.06
C TYR A 123 -15.19 -13.93 2.85
N PRO A 124 -15.60 -12.71 2.44
CA PRO A 124 -16.53 -12.55 1.34
C PRO A 124 -15.86 -12.80 -0.01
N ILE A 125 -16.63 -13.34 -0.97
CA ILE A 125 -16.13 -13.73 -2.31
C ILE A 125 -15.39 -12.57 -3.02
N TRP A 126 -15.87 -11.33 -2.84
CA TRP A 126 -15.26 -10.15 -3.48
C TRP A 126 -13.87 -9.80 -2.93
N ALA A 127 -13.47 -10.35 -1.79
CA ALA A 127 -12.16 -10.08 -1.18
C ALA A 127 -11.00 -10.46 -2.12
N LYS A 128 -11.13 -11.53 -2.91
CA LYS A 128 -10.07 -11.97 -3.85
C LYS A 128 -9.79 -10.95 -4.96
N SER A 129 -10.82 -10.20 -5.38
CA SER A 129 -10.70 -9.13 -6.38
C SER A 129 -10.38 -7.76 -5.80
N PHE A 130 -10.31 -7.65 -4.47
CA PHE A 130 -10.06 -6.37 -3.81
C PHE A 130 -8.67 -5.82 -4.18
N LYS A 131 -8.63 -4.51 -4.39
CA LYS A 131 -7.39 -3.76 -4.60
C LYS A 131 -7.23 -2.69 -3.53
N MET A 132 -6.01 -2.54 -3.03
CA MET A 132 -5.66 -1.41 -2.19
C MET A 132 -5.51 -0.13 -3.04
N PRO A 133 -5.78 1.07 -2.49
CA PRO A 133 -5.70 2.30 -3.27
C PRO A 133 -4.32 2.56 -3.91
N PHE A 134 -3.24 2.14 -3.25
CA PHE A 134 -1.88 2.22 -3.81
C PHE A 134 -1.65 1.28 -5.01
N ASP A 135 -2.53 0.30 -5.23
CA ASP A 135 -2.48 -0.70 -6.31
C ASP A 135 -3.62 -0.51 -7.32
N TYR A 136 -4.33 0.62 -7.26
CA TYR A 136 -5.30 1.01 -8.27
C TYR A 136 -4.62 1.20 -9.63
N GLY A 137 -5.22 0.64 -10.67
CA GLY A 137 -4.78 0.82 -12.04
C GLY A 137 -5.36 2.09 -12.65
N LYS A 138 -5.17 2.24 -13.96
CA LYS A 138 -5.61 3.44 -14.68
C LYS A 138 -7.12 3.67 -14.60
N GLU A 139 -7.91 2.62 -14.76
CA GLU A 139 -9.37 2.70 -14.73
C GLU A 139 -9.89 3.19 -13.37
N GLU A 140 -9.33 2.67 -12.28
CA GLU A 140 -9.71 3.07 -10.92
C GLU A 140 -9.27 4.50 -10.61
N LEU A 141 -8.05 4.89 -10.99
CA LEU A 141 -7.58 6.27 -10.81
C LEU A 141 -8.39 7.26 -11.65
N ASP A 142 -8.74 6.92 -12.89
CA ASP A 142 -9.60 7.77 -13.72
C ASP A 142 -10.97 7.97 -13.09
N LEU A 143 -11.55 6.94 -12.46
CA LEU A 143 -12.78 7.08 -11.67
C LEU A 143 -12.60 8.06 -10.51
N VAL A 144 -11.49 7.99 -9.78
CA VAL A 144 -11.15 8.92 -8.69
C VAL A 144 -11.06 10.36 -9.22
N PHE A 145 -10.30 10.60 -10.30
CA PHE A 145 -10.16 11.94 -10.88
C PHE A 145 -11.48 12.49 -11.43
N ASN A 146 -12.29 11.65 -12.07
CA ASN A 146 -13.60 12.05 -12.60
C ASN A 146 -14.62 12.39 -11.48
N HIS A 147 -14.40 11.87 -10.27
CA HIS A 147 -15.26 12.10 -9.11
C HIS A 147 -14.52 12.77 -7.95
N MET A 148 -13.51 13.59 -8.24
CA MET A 148 -12.66 14.22 -7.23
C MET A 148 -13.47 14.94 -6.14
N GLY A 149 -14.57 15.60 -6.53
CA GLY A 149 -15.45 16.30 -5.59
C GLY A 149 -16.17 15.41 -4.57
N LYS A 150 -16.15 14.08 -4.75
CA LYS A 150 -16.68 13.10 -3.79
C LYS A 150 -15.62 12.57 -2.83
N MET A 151 -14.33 12.84 -3.07
CA MET A 151 -13.21 12.25 -2.34
C MET A 151 -12.99 12.90 -0.97
N TYR A 152 -13.90 12.65 -0.04
CA TYR A 152 -13.86 13.19 1.31
C TYR A 152 -13.85 12.06 2.33
N VAL A 153 -12.99 12.19 3.35
CA VAL A 153 -12.97 11.34 4.53
C VAL A 153 -13.41 12.17 5.73
N CYS A 154 -14.43 11.72 6.45
CA CYS A 154 -15.09 12.48 7.51
C CYS A 154 -14.24 12.66 8.77
N ASN A 155 -14.67 13.59 9.62
CA ASN A 155 -14.17 13.77 11.00
C ASN A 155 -12.67 14.05 11.11
N GLY A 156 -12.09 14.69 10.08
CA GLY A 156 -10.68 15.07 10.05
C GLY A 156 -9.70 13.90 9.86
N GLN A 157 -10.19 12.68 9.63
CA GLN A 157 -9.38 11.46 9.47
C GLN A 157 -8.84 11.32 8.02
N ILE A 158 -8.39 12.41 7.42
CA ILE A 158 -8.07 12.43 5.97
C ILE A 158 -6.86 11.54 5.65
N PHE A 159 -5.81 11.61 6.47
CA PHE A 159 -4.53 10.93 6.23
C PHE A 159 -4.19 9.83 7.26
N SER A 160 -5.07 9.57 8.23
CA SER A 160 -4.91 8.51 9.23
C SER A 160 -6.27 8.18 9.86
N GLY A 161 -6.36 7.05 10.58
CA GLY A 161 -7.55 6.73 11.38
C GLY A 161 -8.83 6.41 10.62
N ASN A 162 -8.72 6.03 9.33
CA ASN A 162 -9.84 5.99 8.37
C ASN A 162 -10.12 4.61 7.76
N MET A 163 -9.43 3.56 8.18
CA MET A 163 -9.62 2.22 7.63
C MET A 163 -11.01 1.63 7.92
N GLY A 164 -11.66 2.01 9.03
CA GLY A 164 -13.01 1.56 9.37
C GLY A 164 -14.07 2.11 8.42
N PHE A 165 -13.96 3.39 8.08
CA PHE A 165 -14.74 4.03 7.03
C PHE A 165 -14.53 3.32 5.69
N TYR A 166 -13.26 3.15 5.29
CA TYR A 166 -12.93 2.50 4.04
C TYR A 166 -13.54 1.09 3.94
N TYR A 167 -13.34 0.25 4.97
CA TYR A 167 -13.94 -1.08 5.03
C TYR A 167 -15.47 -1.03 4.88
N THR A 168 -16.14 -0.09 5.55
CA THR A 168 -17.61 0.03 5.50
C THR A 168 -18.12 0.24 4.07
N TYR A 169 -17.47 1.13 3.31
CA TYR A 169 -17.81 1.36 1.91
C TYR A 169 -17.46 0.16 1.01
N GLN A 170 -16.27 -0.42 1.18
CA GLN A 170 -15.86 -1.61 0.42
C GLN A 170 -16.82 -2.78 0.66
N ASN A 171 -17.24 -3.00 1.89
CA ASN A 171 -18.19 -4.06 2.25
C ASN A 171 -19.59 -3.81 1.65
N ARG A 172 -20.09 -2.58 1.74
CA ARG A 172 -21.41 -2.19 1.20
C ARG A 172 -21.49 -2.43 -0.31
N TYR A 173 -20.41 -2.14 -1.04
CA TYR A 173 -20.35 -2.22 -2.49
C TYR A 173 -19.55 -3.40 -3.02
N LYS A 174 -19.20 -4.36 -2.16
CA LYS A 174 -18.46 -5.57 -2.53
C LYS A 174 -17.17 -5.27 -3.33
N GLY A 175 -16.46 -4.21 -2.97
CA GLY A 175 -15.25 -3.77 -3.67
C GLY A 175 -15.46 -3.09 -5.03
N GLU A 176 -16.70 -2.90 -5.49
CA GLU A 176 -16.98 -2.31 -6.81
C GLU A 176 -16.89 -0.78 -6.79
N LEU A 177 -15.73 -0.24 -7.15
CA LEU A 177 -15.45 1.20 -7.11
C LEU A 177 -16.39 2.05 -7.97
N LYS A 178 -16.76 1.56 -9.17
CA LYS A 178 -17.72 2.26 -10.04
C LYS A 178 -19.10 2.37 -9.40
N LEU A 179 -19.56 1.31 -8.73
CA LEU A 179 -20.85 1.30 -8.05
C LEU A 179 -20.82 2.24 -6.84
N LEU A 180 -19.71 2.23 -6.09
CA LEU A 180 -19.44 3.12 -4.98
C LEU A 180 -19.55 4.60 -5.40
N PHE A 181 -18.80 5.04 -6.42
CA PHE A 181 -18.85 6.42 -6.90
C PHE A 181 -20.22 6.83 -7.47
N ASN A 182 -20.96 5.90 -8.08
CA ASN A 182 -22.27 6.22 -8.66
C ASN A 182 -23.37 6.39 -7.60
N ARG A 183 -23.28 5.66 -6.47
CA ARG A 183 -24.36 5.62 -5.47
C ARG A 183 -24.12 6.54 -4.28
N GLU A 184 -22.87 6.82 -3.95
CA GLU A 184 -22.53 7.61 -2.78
C GLU A 184 -22.42 9.09 -3.10
N SER A 185 -22.79 9.91 -2.12
CA SER A 185 -22.63 11.37 -2.18
C SER A 185 -21.18 11.78 -1.93
N TYR A 186 -20.46 11.03 -1.10
CA TYR A 186 -19.03 11.14 -0.87
C TYR A 186 -18.43 9.74 -0.64
N VAL A 187 -17.13 9.60 -0.87
CA VAL A 187 -16.40 8.33 -0.90
C VAL A 187 -15.15 8.42 -0.02
N GLU A 188 -15.08 7.54 0.99
CA GLU A 188 -14.02 7.52 1.99
C GLU A 188 -12.88 6.57 1.57
N ILE A 189 -12.22 6.87 0.45
CA ILE A 189 -10.95 6.22 0.09
C ILE A 189 -9.82 6.89 0.90
N PRO A 190 -8.99 6.11 1.63
CA PRO A 190 -7.89 6.65 2.43
C PRO A 190 -6.87 7.39 1.55
N TRP A 191 -6.72 8.71 1.77
CA TRP A 191 -5.77 9.51 1.01
C TRP A 191 -4.33 9.08 1.26
N ASN A 192 -3.99 8.67 2.48
CA ASN A 192 -2.67 8.14 2.80
C ASN A 192 -2.29 6.88 2.01
N LEU A 193 -3.27 6.06 1.60
CA LEU A 193 -3.03 4.89 0.76
C LEU A 193 -3.07 5.27 -0.73
N LEU A 194 -4.01 6.14 -1.13
CA LEU A 194 -4.09 6.61 -2.52
C LEU A 194 -2.81 7.33 -2.94
N LEU A 195 -2.27 8.20 -2.08
CA LEU A 195 -1.06 8.98 -2.35
C LEU A 195 0.21 8.14 -2.41
N GLN A 196 0.18 6.85 -2.06
CA GLN A 196 1.28 5.90 -2.29
C GLN A 196 1.23 5.28 -3.70
N ASN A 197 0.17 5.52 -4.47
CA ASN A 197 0.05 4.91 -5.80
C ASN A 197 1.12 5.46 -6.76
N PRO A 198 2.01 4.61 -7.29
CA PRO A 198 3.16 5.03 -8.10
C PRO A 198 2.76 5.68 -9.42
N LEU A 199 1.53 5.47 -9.90
CA LEU A 199 1.06 6.14 -11.11
C LEU A 199 0.91 7.64 -10.91
N LEU A 200 0.65 8.13 -9.69
CA LEU A 200 0.40 9.55 -9.41
C LEU A 200 1.60 10.46 -9.74
N THR A 201 2.81 9.92 -9.75
CA THR A 201 4.05 10.65 -10.07
C THR A 201 4.50 10.47 -11.51
N THR A 202 3.75 9.72 -12.33
CA THR A 202 3.95 9.69 -13.79
C THR A 202 3.42 10.97 -14.43
N ASP A 203 3.99 11.39 -15.55
CA ASP A 203 3.58 12.60 -16.28
C ASP A 203 2.06 12.64 -16.54
N GLU A 204 1.47 11.50 -16.92
CA GLU A 204 0.05 11.38 -17.21
C GLU A 204 -0.82 11.78 -16.01
N TYR A 205 -0.63 11.15 -14.85
CA TYR A 205 -1.48 11.41 -13.69
C TYR A 205 -1.05 12.63 -12.90
N PHE A 206 0.25 12.96 -12.89
CA PHE A 206 0.71 14.18 -12.27
C PHE A 206 0.11 15.41 -12.97
N SER A 207 0.01 15.40 -14.31
CA SER A 207 -0.71 16.45 -15.03
C SER A 207 -2.19 16.58 -14.63
N LYS A 208 -2.86 15.45 -14.31
CA LYS A 208 -4.24 15.45 -13.77
C LYS A 208 -4.29 16.06 -12.37
N ILE A 209 -3.31 15.77 -11.50
CA ILE A 209 -3.17 16.40 -10.17
C ILE A 209 -3.09 17.92 -10.31
N ILE A 210 -2.18 18.40 -11.15
CA ILE A 210 -1.99 19.83 -11.38
C ILE A 210 -3.26 20.47 -11.92
N LYS A 211 -3.96 19.81 -12.85
CA LYS A 211 -5.24 20.29 -13.37
C LYS A 211 -6.31 20.43 -12.28
N VAL A 212 -6.51 19.43 -11.42
CA VAL A 212 -7.53 19.51 -10.37
C VAL A 212 -7.19 20.53 -9.28
N LEU A 213 -5.91 20.79 -9.05
CA LEU A 213 -5.43 21.89 -8.19
C LEU A 213 -5.73 23.25 -8.82
N GLN A 214 -5.40 23.44 -10.11
CA GLN A 214 -5.70 24.66 -10.88
C GLN A 214 -7.19 24.97 -10.90
N ASP A 215 -8.02 23.95 -11.17
CA ASP A 215 -9.47 24.05 -11.22
C ASP A 215 -10.12 24.24 -9.83
N LYS A 216 -9.32 24.16 -8.75
CA LYS A 216 -9.78 24.21 -7.35
C LYS A 216 -10.91 23.21 -7.08
N SER A 217 -10.79 22.02 -7.66
CA SER A 217 -11.74 20.93 -7.43
C SER A 217 -11.78 20.60 -5.93
N SER A 218 -12.96 20.28 -5.39
CA SER A 218 -13.06 19.94 -3.97
C SER A 218 -12.11 18.80 -3.61
N HIS A 219 -11.45 18.93 -2.45
CA HIS A 219 -10.48 17.98 -1.91
C HIS A 219 -9.17 17.82 -2.71
N SER A 220 -8.96 18.56 -3.81
CA SER A 220 -7.71 18.47 -4.57
C SER A 220 -6.49 18.92 -3.77
N GLU A 221 -6.65 19.82 -2.81
CA GLU A 221 -5.53 20.31 -2.00
C GLU A 221 -4.87 19.21 -1.14
N TYR A 222 -5.53 18.06 -0.93
CA TYR A 222 -4.91 16.92 -0.25
C TYR A 222 -3.72 16.32 -1.01
N PHE A 223 -3.59 16.57 -2.32
CA PHE A 223 -2.42 16.18 -3.09
C PHE A 223 -1.13 16.86 -2.62
N PHE A 224 -1.18 17.98 -1.89
CA PHE A 224 0.02 18.57 -1.28
C PHE A 224 0.72 17.64 -0.28
N MET A 225 0.05 16.59 0.21
CA MET A 225 0.66 15.56 1.07
C MET A 225 1.41 14.46 0.31
N ILE A 226 1.43 14.47 -1.03
CA ILE A 226 2.03 13.37 -1.83
C ILE A 226 3.50 13.11 -1.48
N GLN A 227 4.26 14.16 -1.13
CA GLN A 227 5.66 14.05 -0.71
C GLN A 227 5.87 13.35 0.64
N ASN A 228 4.81 12.99 1.37
CA ASN A 228 4.88 12.08 2.51
C ASN A 228 5.02 10.62 2.11
N TYR A 229 4.69 10.29 0.86
CA TYR A 229 4.55 8.92 0.39
C TYR A 229 5.40 8.61 -0.83
N GLN A 230 5.74 9.63 -1.64
CA GLN A 230 6.53 9.49 -2.86
C GLN A 230 7.52 10.65 -3.01
N GLU A 231 8.63 10.40 -3.68
CA GLU A 231 9.55 11.45 -4.11
C GLU A 231 8.98 12.18 -5.32
N LEU A 232 9.13 13.51 -5.36
CA LEU A 232 8.79 14.32 -6.52
C LEU A 232 10.06 14.92 -7.12
N THR A 233 10.06 15.11 -8.43
CA THR A 233 11.12 15.85 -9.12
C THR A 233 11.01 17.35 -8.83
N ASP A 234 12.10 18.10 -9.03
CA ASP A 234 12.09 19.56 -8.88
C ASP A 234 11.05 20.23 -9.79
N ASP A 235 10.85 19.73 -11.00
CA ASP A 235 9.83 20.23 -11.93
C ASP A 235 8.42 20.00 -11.39
N GLN A 236 8.15 18.82 -10.84
CA GLN A 236 6.86 18.50 -10.21
C GLN A 236 6.58 19.38 -8.99
N ILE A 237 7.60 19.59 -8.14
CA ILE A 237 7.53 20.50 -7.00
C ILE A 237 7.20 21.91 -7.49
N ASN A 238 7.92 22.42 -8.49
CA ASN A 238 7.68 23.73 -9.08
C ASN A 238 6.23 23.91 -9.56
N MET A 239 5.68 22.91 -10.27
CA MET A 239 4.29 22.95 -10.75
C MET A 239 3.28 22.99 -9.59
N MET A 240 3.52 22.25 -8.51
CA MET A 240 2.62 22.24 -7.34
C MET A 240 2.68 23.54 -6.54
N VAL A 241 3.87 24.12 -6.34
CA VAL A 241 4.05 25.37 -5.57
C VAL A 241 3.27 26.51 -6.20
N GLU A 242 3.16 26.55 -7.53
CA GLU A 242 2.35 27.54 -8.26
C GLU A 242 0.87 27.49 -7.88
N GLN A 243 0.38 26.32 -7.48
CA GLN A 243 -1.02 26.09 -7.11
C GLN A 243 -1.32 26.38 -5.64
N LEU A 244 -0.32 26.79 -4.83
CA LEU A 244 -0.56 27.14 -3.44
C LEU A 244 -1.52 28.33 -3.30
N PRO A 245 -2.44 28.29 -2.33
CA PRO A 245 -3.33 29.41 -2.04
C PRO A 245 -2.52 30.62 -1.55
N THR A 246 -3.01 31.83 -1.78
CA THR A 246 -2.34 33.07 -1.32
C THR A 246 -2.81 33.57 0.03
N THR A 247 -3.93 33.07 0.54
CA THR A 247 -4.63 33.63 1.72
C THR A 247 -4.71 32.65 2.88
N HIS A 248 -5.27 31.46 2.69
CA HIS A 248 -5.45 30.49 3.77
C HIS A 248 -4.57 29.26 3.54
N PHE A 249 -3.80 28.88 4.55
CA PHE A 249 -2.95 27.69 4.53
C PHE A 249 -3.51 26.69 5.53
N TYR A 250 -3.59 25.44 5.09
CA TYR A 250 -3.92 24.30 5.92
C TYR A 250 -2.64 23.50 6.18
N ASP A 251 -2.71 22.53 7.09
CA ASP A 251 -1.55 21.76 7.52
C ASP A 251 -0.84 21.04 6.37
N TYR A 252 -1.57 20.58 5.35
CA TYR A 252 -0.97 19.96 4.15
C TYR A 252 -0.19 20.95 3.27
N HIS A 253 -0.61 22.22 3.18
CA HIS A 253 0.14 23.26 2.49
C HIS A 253 1.43 23.58 3.26
N THR A 254 1.32 23.73 4.58
CA THR A 254 2.47 23.99 5.46
C THR A 254 3.46 22.83 5.41
N ASN A 255 2.98 21.58 5.49
CA ASN A 255 3.80 20.38 5.37
C ASN A 255 4.59 20.35 4.05
N PHE A 256 3.90 20.60 2.93
CA PHE A 256 4.54 20.68 1.62
C PHE A 256 5.62 21.76 1.56
N LEU A 257 5.34 22.98 2.03
CA LEU A 257 6.35 24.05 2.07
C LEU A 257 7.52 23.73 3.01
N SER A 258 7.26 23.07 4.13
CA SER A 258 8.30 22.70 5.10
C SER A 258 9.29 21.68 4.54
N LYS A 259 8.85 20.83 3.60
CA LYS A 259 9.73 19.93 2.83
C LYS A 259 10.50 20.63 1.71
N ASN A 260 10.01 21.80 1.25
CA ASN A 260 10.57 22.54 0.13
C ASN A 260 10.99 23.98 0.52
N LYS A 261 11.54 24.17 1.73
CA LYS A 261 11.86 25.51 2.29
C LYS A 261 12.73 26.38 1.39
N GLY A 262 13.57 25.78 0.54
CA GLY A 262 14.43 26.49 -0.40
C GLY A 262 13.72 27.04 -1.64
N ILE A 263 12.45 26.70 -1.88
CA ILE A 263 11.78 26.98 -3.14
C ILE A 263 11.70 28.48 -3.46
N PHE A 264 11.50 29.32 -2.44
CA PHE A 264 11.40 30.77 -2.63
C PHE A 264 12.75 31.41 -3.00
N LYS A 265 13.90 30.79 -2.70
CA LYS A 265 15.21 31.25 -3.20
C LYS A 265 15.32 31.12 -4.72
N ILE A 266 14.72 30.06 -5.25
CA ILE A 266 14.81 29.68 -6.68
C ILE A 266 13.72 30.41 -7.47
N ARG A 267 12.48 30.36 -6.98
CA ARG A 267 11.29 30.92 -7.63
C ARG A 267 11.00 32.34 -7.13
N LYS A 268 11.74 33.31 -7.69
CA LYS A 268 11.60 34.74 -7.35
C LYS A 268 10.17 35.26 -7.56
N ASP A 269 9.49 34.78 -8.60
CA ASP A 269 8.09 35.12 -8.89
C ASP A 269 7.14 34.69 -7.75
N LEU A 270 7.34 33.49 -7.21
CA LEU A 270 6.58 33.00 -6.05
C LEU A 270 6.99 33.70 -4.76
N ALA A 271 8.28 34.00 -4.60
CA ALA A 271 8.78 34.79 -3.47
C ALA A 271 8.09 36.16 -3.39
N VAL A 272 7.90 36.85 -4.52
CA VAL A 272 7.13 38.11 -4.58
C VAL A 272 5.68 37.88 -4.13
N LYS A 273 5.03 36.81 -4.61
CA LYS A 273 3.63 36.46 -4.29
C LYS A 273 3.41 36.28 -2.78
N PHE A 274 4.42 35.80 -2.06
CA PHE A 274 4.35 35.49 -0.63
C PHE A 274 5.18 36.46 0.24
N LYS A 275 5.59 37.62 -0.28
CA LYS A 275 6.46 38.56 0.44
C LYS A 275 5.86 39.06 1.77
N ASP A 276 4.54 39.27 1.82
CA ASP A 276 3.84 39.79 2.99
C ASP A 276 3.73 38.75 4.13
N ARG A 277 4.18 37.52 3.88
CA ARG A 277 4.21 36.43 4.86
C ARG A 277 5.58 36.21 5.48
N ILE A 278 6.60 36.91 5.02
CA ILE A 278 7.96 36.76 5.54
C ILE A 278 7.97 37.05 7.04
N ARG A 279 8.62 36.20 7.84
CA ARG A 279 8.71 36.33 9.29
C ARG A 279 10.09 35.94 9.83
N ASN A 280 10.45 36.49 10.98
CA ASN A 280 11.58 36.03 11.77
C ASN A 280 11.19 34.90 12.75
N ASN A 281 10.87 33.73 12.21
CA ASN A 281 10.72 32.50 12.99
C ASN A 281 11.40 31.37 12.21
N HIS A 282 12.46 30.77 12.77
CA HIS A 282 13.23 29.72 12.08
C HIS A 282 12.45 28.42 11.87
N TYR A 283 11.34 28.23 12.61
CA TYR A 283 10.41 27.13 12.38
C TYR A 283 9.43 27.42 11.25
N SER A 284 9.27 28.68 10.82
CA SER A 284 8.35 29.08 9.75
C SER A 284 8.89 28.70 8.38
N GLU A 285 8.00 28.22 7.54
CA GLU A 285 8.16 27.98 6.11
C GLU A 285 8.46 29.29 5.37
N PHE A 286 7.91 30.38 5.89
CA PHE A 286 8.12 31.75 5.42
C PHE A 286 9.24 32.47 6.19
N HIS A 287 10.20 31.73 6.76
CA HIS A 287 11.37 32.35 7.38
C HIS A 287 12.13 33.20 6.36
N TYR A 288 12.53 34.42 6.73
CA TYR A 288 13.16 35.35 5.78
C TYR A 288 14.38 34.75 5.07
N LEU A 289 15.20 33.94 5.75
CA LEU A 289 16.37 33.29 5.13
C LEU A 289 16.03 32.30 4.01
N ASN A 290 14.75 31.95 3.81
CA ASN A 290 14.28 31.12 2.71
C ASN A 290 14.03 31.90 1.40
N TYR A 291 14.17 33.22 1.42
CA TYR A 291 13.87 34.10 0.28
C TYR A 291 15.15 34.52 -0.46
N PRO A 292 15.05 35.14 -1.66
CA PRO A 292 16.19 35.73 -2.34
C PRO A 292 16.84 36.82 -1.48
N VAL A 293 18.17 36.98 -1.60
CA VAL A 293 18.97 37.90 -0.77
C VAL A 293 18.41 39.33 -0.75
N ASP A 294 17.94 39.85 -1.88
CA ASP A 294 17.39 41.22 -1.95
C ASP A 294 16.14 41.39 -1.07
N MET A 295 15.25 40.38 -1.03
CA MET A 295 14.07 40.38 -0.15
C MET A 295 14.44 40.17 1.31
N GLN A 296 15.50 39.40 1.59
CA GLN A 296 16.05 39.29 2.94
C GLN A 296 16.51 40.67 3.44
N LYS A 297 17.27 41.40 2.62
CA LYS A 297 17.77 42.75 2.93
C LYS A 297 16.60 43.71 3.20
N GLU A 298 15.59 43.72 2.32
CA GLU A 298 14.37 44.53 2.49
C GLU A 298 13.64 44.21 3.81
N PHE A 299 13.44 42.93 4.12
CA PHE A 299 12.78 42.50 5.35
C PHE A 299 13.54 42.97 6.60
N VAL A 300 14.87 42.77 6.64
CA VAL A 300 15.69 43.17 7.79
C VAL A 300 15.66 44.68 8.01
N LEU A 301 15.72 45.47 6.93
CA LEU A 301 15.62 46.93 7.02
C LEU A 301 14.26 47.38 7.58
N ASN A 302 13.17 46.74 7.18
CA ASN A 302 11.81 47.09 7.65
C ASN A 302 11.56 46.67 9.11
N GLU A 303 12.09 45.53 9.56
CA GLU A 303 11.96 45.09 10.96
C GLU A 303 12.84 45.91 11.92
N SER A 304 13.98 46.40 11.43
CA SER A 304 14.89 47.25 12.20
C SER A 304 14.29 48.63 12.53
N ASP A 305 13.32 49.09 11.72
CA ASP A 305 12.55 50.31 11.98
C ASP A 305 11.64 50.17 13.23
N ARG A 306 11.39 48.93 13.70
CA ARG A 306 10.51 48.67 14.85
C ARG A 306 11.29 48.44 16.14
N HIS A 307 12.38 47.66 16.16
CA HIS A 307 13.19 47.35 17.35
C HIS A 307 14.70 47.23 17.05
N SER A 308 15.53 48.08 17.66
CA SER A 308 16.95 48.31 17.27
C SER A 308 17.93 47.13 17.46
N ARG A 309 17.66 46.17 18.35
CA ARG A 309 18.58 45.05 18.62
C ARG A 309 18.39 43.85 17.68
N TYR A 310 17.17 43.67 17.17
CA TYR A 310 16.82 42.51 16.33
C TYR A 310 17.45 42.58 14.94
N GLY A 311 17.59 43.78 14.36
CA GLY A 311 18.20 43.98 13.04
C GLY A 311 19.62 43.41 12.92
N PHE A 312 20.45 43.64 13.94
CA PHE A 312 21.85 43.18 13.93
C PHE A 312 21.96 41.65 13.93
N GLU A 313 21.15 40.98 14.76
CA GLU A 313 21.10 39.51 14.83
C GLU A 313 20.63 38.92 13.49
N LEU A 314 19.61 39.52 12.87
CA LEU A 314 19.11 39.10 11.57
C LEU A 314 20.19 39.16 10.48
N VAL A 315 20.98 40.24 10.42
CA VAL A 315 22.08 40.36 9.43
C VAL A 315 23.16 39.31 9.67
N GLN A 316 23.46 38.99 10.94
CA GLN A 316 24.47 37.98 11.26
C GLN A 316 24.08 36.61 10.71
N SER A 317 22.81 36.24 10.75
CA SER A 317 22.29 34.96 10.25
C SER A 317 22.18 34.89 8.71
N MET A 318 22.30 36.00 7.99
CA MET A 318 22.26 35.99 6.51
C MET A 318 23.52 35.33 5.93
N ASP A 319 23.31 34.55 4.86
CA ASP A 319 24.39 33.95 4.07
C ASP A 319 24.83 34.92 2.94
N ILE A 320 25.49 36.00 3.36
CA ILE A 320 26.06 37.05 2.49
C ILE A 320 27.49 37.37 2.93
N SER A 321 28.25 38.06 2.07
CA SER A 321 29.65 38.38 2.38
C SER A 321 29.78 39.31 3.60
N ASN A 322 30.90 39.22 4.33
CA ASN A 322 31.17 40.14 5.47
C ASN A 322 31.12 41.61 5.06
N LYS A 323 31.55 41.93 3.83
CA LYS A 323 31.47 43.28 3.28
C LYS A 323 30.01 43.75 3.17
N GLU A 324 29.13 42.91 2.64
CA GLU A 324 27.70 43.22 2.56
C GLU A 324 27.03 43.28 3.94
N LYS A 325 27.43 42.42 4.89
CA LYS A 325 26.95 42.51 6.27
C LYS A 325 27.29 43.87 6.88
N VAL A 326 28.54 44.31 6.77
CA VAL A 326 28.99 45.62 7.29
C VAL A 326 28.22 46.77 6.65
N GLN A 327 27.99 46.71 5.33
CA GLN A 327 27.18 47.71 4.62
C GLN A 327 25.74 47.77 5.16
N LEU A 328 25.07 46.62 5.25
CA LEU A 328 23.69 46.54 5.73
C LEU A 328 23.56 46.98 7.20
N LEU A 329 24.51 46.58 8.06
CA LEU A 329 24.56 47.04 9.45
C LEU A 329 24.77 48.56 9.56
N SER A 330 25.56 49.14 8.65
CA SER A 330 25.77 50.59 8.60
C SER A 330 24.50 51.33 8.18
N GLU A 331 23.75 50.81 7.21
CA GLU A 331 22.45 51.36 6.80
C GLU A 331 21.42 51.32 7.93
N ILE A 332 21.35 50.20 8.66
CA ILE A 332 20.49 50.06 9.84
C ILE A 332 20.89 51.06 10.92
N ALA A 333 22.19 51.19 11.22
CA ALA A 333 22.69 52.13 12.22
C ALA A 333 22.38 53.60 11.85
N LEU A 334 22.55 53.97 10.58
CA LEU A 334 22.24 55.32 10.09
C LEU A 334 20.74 55.65 10.22
N LYS A 335 19.85 54.70 9.87
CA LYS A 335 18.40 54.86 10.06
C LYS A 335 18.02 55.05 11.52
N LEU A 336 18.64 54.27 12.42
CA LEU A 336 18.39 54.37 13.87
C LEU A 336 18.90 55.69 14.46
N LEU A 337 20.00 56.24 13.93
CA LEU A 337 20.50 57.55 14.35
C LEU A 337 19.64 58.70 13.82
N GLY A 338 19.16 58.61 12.57
CA GLY A 338 18.30 59.64 11.97
C GLY A 338 16.88 59.70 12.55
N SER A 339 16.38 58.62 13.15
CA SER A 339 15.08 58.59 13.84
C SER A 339 15.12 59.15 15.27
N ILE A 340 16.32 59.41 15.81
CA ILE A 340 16.51 60.07 17.12
C ILE A 340 16.44 61.60 16.99
N ASP A 341 16.69 62.15 15.79
CA ASP A 341 16.66 63.60 15.53
C ASP A 341 15.24 64.14 15.20
N ASP A 342 14.25 63.26 15.02
CA ASP A 342 12.86 63.57 14.66
C ASP A 342 11.83 63.37 15.84
N GLU A 343 12.28 62.99 17.04
CA GLU A 343 11.52 63.02 18.32
C GLU A 343 11.93 64.22 19.19
#